data_AF-A0A820LU53-F1
#
_entry.id   AF-A0A820LU53-F1
#
_cell.length_a   1.000
_cell.length_b   1.000
_cell.length_c   1.000
_cell.angle_alpha   90.00
_cell.angle_beta   90.00
_cell.angle_gamma   90.00
#
_symmetry.space_group_name_H-M   'P 1'
#
loop_
_entity.id
_entity.type
_entity.pdbx_description
1 polymer ?
#
loop_
_entity_poly.entity_id
_entity_poly.type
_entity_poly.pdbx_seq_one_letter_code
_entity_poly.pdbx_strand_id
1 'polypeptide(L)'
;GVRLVRVRRSPRNGNTFDEWTVRVLLEGDFISSYTEGDNSKVLPTDTIKNTVYYMAQRTRTTSIEDYAKELVNYLLEHHSQISNVQVKIERKAWSNIIKSNKTRHLTAFTQTSNEVQTTSISRSKHGAFSIISGLKDLKVMKTANSNFTNFYKDSLTTLPEATDRLMGTSIQAK
;
A
#
# COMPACT_ATOMS: atom_id res chain seq x y z
N GLY A 1 -10.26 -0.01 -5.35
CA GLY A 1 -9.44 -0.94 -4.56
C GLY A 1 -10.31 -1.58 -3.50
N VAL A 2 -10.03 -2.83 -3.14
CA VAL A 2 -10.75 -3.57 -2.10
C VAL A 2 -10.34 -3.03 -0.74
N ARG A 3 -11.28 -2.48 0.03
CA ARG A 3 -11.04 -2.07 1.42
C ARG A 3 -11.20 -3.27 2.34
N LEU A 4 -10.20 -3.48 3.19
CA LEU A 4 -10.11 -4.61 4.09
C LEU A 4 -9.70 -4.12 5.47
N VAL A 5 -10.44 -4.59 6.48
CA VAL A 5 -10.06 -4.44 7.89
C VAL A 5 -9.81 -5.83 8.46
N ARG A 6 -8.71 -5.99 9.18
CA ARG A 6 -8.37 -7.24 9.86
C ARG A 6 -8.08 -6.97 11.33
N VAL A 7 -8.73 -7.75 12.19
CA VAL A 7 -8.51 -7.73 13.64
C VAL A 7 -8.00 -9.08 14.08
N ARG A 8 -6.80 -9.14 14.67
CA ARG A 8 -6.33 -10.34 15.38
C ARG A 8 -6.55 -10.15 16.86
N ARG A 9 -7.25 -11.09 17.49
CA ARG A 9 -7.56 -11.03 18.92
C ARG A 9 -6.50 -11.80 19.71
N SER A 10 -5.93 -11.16 20.73
CA SER A 10 -5.04 -11.83 21.69
C SER A 10 -5.50 -11.53 23.12
N PRO A 11 -5.92 -12.54 23.89
CA PRO A 11 -6.35 -12.33 25.27
C PRO A 11 -5.26 -11.75 26.18
N ARG A 12 -3.98 -12.08 25.94
CA ARG A 12 -2.84 -11.63 26.75
C ARG A 12 -2.19 -10.36 26.20
N ASN A 13 -2.07 -10.26 24.87
CA ASN A 13 -1.29 -9.21 24.22
C ASN A 13 -2.17 -8.12 23.56
N GLY A 14 -3.48 -8.12 23.82
CA GLY A 14 -4.40 -7.20 23.16
C GLY A 14 -4.56 -7.43 21.66
N ASN A 15 -5.53 -6.76 21.06
CA ASN A 15 -5.83 -6.91 19.66
C ASN A 15 -4.79 -6.18 18.78
N THR A 16 -4.59 -6.68 17.56
CA THR A 16 -3.96 -5.91 16.48
C THR A 16 -5.02 -5.51 15.46
N PHE A 17 -4.89 -4.32 14.89
CA PHE A 17 -5.82 -3.77 13.91
C PHE A 17 -5.05 -3.33 12.66
N ASP A 18 -5.48 -3.82 11.51
CA ASP A 18 -4.94 -3.44 10.20
C ASP A 18 -6.08 -2.93 9.32
N GLU A 19 -5.88 -1.79 8.66
CA GLU A 19 -6.76 -1.28 7.60
C GLU A 19 -5.96 -1.11 6.31
N TRP A 20 -6.36 -1.85 5.28
CA TRP A 20 -5.68 -1.92 3.99
C TRP A 20 -6.62 -1.55 2.85
N THR A 21 -6.06 -0.95 1.80
CA THR A 21 -6.67 -0.87 0.47
C THR A 21 -5.82 -1.67 -0.50
N VAL A 22 -6.39 -2.76 -1.02
CA VAL A 22 -5.71 -3.71 -1.91
C VAL A 22 -6.16 -3.46 -3.35
N ARG A 23 -5.23 -3.41 -4.30
CA ARG A 23 -5.49 -3.40 -5.74
C ARG A 23 -4.77 -4.57 -6.37
N VAL A 24 -5.47 -5.29 -7.22
CA VAL A 24 -4.95 -6.45 -7.94
C VAL A 24 -5.10 -6.18 -9.43
N LEU A 25 -4.04 -6.40 -10.19
CA LEU A 25 -4.04 -6.39 -11.64
C LEU A 25 -3.54 -7.75 -12.13
N LEU A 26 -4.22 -8.29 -13.13
CA LEU A 26 -3.94 -9.57 -13.73
C LEU A 26 -3.60 -9.36 -15.20
N GLU A 27 -2.56 -10.03 -15.65
CA GLU A 27 -2.17 -10.13 -17.05
C GLU A 27 -2.15 -11.62 -17.43
N GLY A 28 -2.54 -11.94 -18.65
CA GLY A 28 -2.74 -13.32 -19.06
C GLY A 28 -3.46 -13.44 -20.39
N ASP A 29 -3.96 -14.64 -20.64
CA ASP A 29 -4.73 -15.00 -21.83
C ASP A 29 -6.16 -14.47 -21.71
N PHE A 30 -6.32 -13.17 -21.98
CA PHE A 30 -7.59 -12.44 -21.89
C PHE A 30 -7.99 -11.74 -23.19
N ILE A 31 -7.22 -11.86 -24.28
CA ILE A 31 -7.42 -11.06 -25.49
C ILE A 31 -8.80 -11.27 -26.14
N SER A 32 -9.35 -12.49 -26.04
CA SER A 32 -10.66 -12.83 -26.61
C SER A 32 -11.81 -12.06 -25.95
N SER A 33 -11.69 -11.65 -24.68
CA SER A 33 -12.73 -10.83 -24.05
C SER A 33 -12.80 -9.42 -24.61
N TYR A 34 -11.68 -8.89 -25.13
CA TYR A 34 -11.62 -7.56 -25.74
C TYR A 34 -11.96 -7.57 -27.23
N THR A 35 -11.62 -8.65 -27.94
CA THR A 35 -11.72 -8.74 -29.39
C THR A 35 -12.98 -9.44 -29.87
N GLU A 36 -13.46 -10.43 -29.11
CA GLU A 36 -14.56 -11.32 -29.51
C GLU A 36 -15.72 -11.30 -28.50
N GLY A 37 -15.54 -10.66 -27.35
CA GLY A 37 -16.51 -10.68 -26.25
C GLY A 37 -16.59 -12.02 -25.51
N ASP A 38 -15.65 -12.94 -25.76
CA ASP A 38 -15.57 -14.21 -25.05
C ASP A 38 -14.96 -14.03 -23.64
N ASN A 39 -15.81 -14.18 -22.63
CA ASN A 39 -15.44 -14.04 -21.23
C ASN A 39 -14.99 -15.36 -20.57
N SER A 40 -14.86 -16.46 -21.32
CA SER A 40 -14.55 -17.80 -20.78
C SER A 40 -13.28 -17.86 -19.92
N LYS A 41 -12.29 -17.02 -20.21
CA LYS A 41 -11.01 -16.94 -19.49
C LYS A 41 -10.97 -15.86 -18.42
N VAL A 42 -11.96 -14.97 -18.39
CA VAL A 42 -11.98 -13.82 -17.48
C VAL A 42 -12.28 -14.29 -16.06
N LEU A 43 -11.34 -14.05 -15.14
CA LEU A 43 -11.62 -14.17 -13.71
C LEU A 43 -12.48 -12.97 -13.28
N PRO A 44 -13.72 -13.17 -12.80
CA PRO A 44 -14.57 -12.05 -12.42
C PRO A 44 -13.91 -11.18 -11.35
N THR A 45 -14.05 -9.86 -11.46
CA THR A 45 -13.49 -8.93 -10.47
C THR A 45 -14.09 -9.12 -9.08
N ASP A 46 -15.33 -9.61 -9.00
CA ASP A 46 -15.95 -10.01 -7.73
C ASP A 46 -15.20 -11.19 -7.09
N THR A 47 -14.81 -12.19 -7.89
CA THR A 47 -13.98 -13.31 -7.43
C THR A 47 -12.64 -12.82 -6.92
N ILE A 48 -11.97 -11.88 -7.61
CA ILE A 48 -10.72 -11.27 -7.14
C ILE A 48 -10.90 -10.62 -5.77
N LYS A 49 -11.99 -9.85 -5.58
CA LYS A 49 -12.34 -9.25 -4.29
C LYS A 49 -12.54 -10.32 -3.21
N ASN A 50 -13.26 -11.40 -3.52
CA ASN A 50 -13.48 -12.50 -2.58
C ASN A 50 -12.16 -13.23 -2.24
N THR A 51 -11.25 -13.40 -3.21
CA THR A 51 -9.90 -13.95 -3.00
C THR A 51 -9.08 -13.08 -2.05
N VAL A 52 -9.15 -11.75 -2.17
CA VAL A 52 -8.50 -10.82 -1.22
C VAL A 52 -8.99 -11.07 0.20
N TYR A 53 -10.31 -11.18 0.43
CA TYR A 53 -10.86 -11.47 1.75
C TYR A 53 -10.47 -12.87 2.26
N TYR A 54 -10.56 -13.87 1.39
CA TYR A 54 -10.21 -15.27 1.69
C TYR A 54 -8.75 -15.41 2.16
N MET A 55 -7.82 -14.79 1.42
CA MET A 55 -6.40 -14.82 1.74
C MET A 55 -6.10 -14.03 3.02
N ALA A 56 -6.73 -12.87 3.20
CA ALA A 56 -6.55 -12.05 4.40
C ALA A 56 -7.00 -12.75 5.70
N GLN A 57 -7.99 -13.64 5.61
CA GLN A 57 -8.44 -14.46 6.74
C GLN A 57 -7.42 -15.55 7.12
N ARG A 58 -6.67 -16.08 6.14
CA ARG A 58 -5.76 -17.24 6.31
C ARG A 58 -4.32 -16.85 6.57
N THR A 59 -3.91 -15.68 6.07
CA THR A 59 -2.54 -15.22 6.19
C THR A 59 -2.12 -15.05 7.65
N ARG A 60 -0.91 -15.52 7.94
CA ARG A 60 -0.27 -15.36 9.26
C ARG A 60 0.70 -14.19 9.28
N THR A 61 1.03 -13.61 8.12
CA THR A 61 1.97 -12.49 8.06
C THR A 61 1.39 -11.20 8.65
N THR A 62 2.28 -10.42 9.25
CA THR A 62 2.01 -9.09 9.79
C THR A 62 2.38 -7.97 8.81
N SER A 63 3.22 -8.25 7.80
CA SER A 63 3.64 -7.27 6.79
C SER A 63 2.65 -7.21 5.62
N ILE A 64 2.54 -6.05 4.97
CA ILE A 64 1.75 -5.93 3.74
C ILE A 64 2.49 -6.58 2.56
N GLU A 65 3.82 -6.60 2.61
CA GLU A 65 4.70 -7.19 1.62
C GLU A 65 4.47 -8.69 1.49
N ASP A 66 4.56 -9.43 2.59
CA ASP A 66 4.43 -10.89 2.50
C ASP A 66 3.00 -11.30 2.21
N TYR A 67 2.01 -10.53 2.67
CA TYR A 67 0.62 -10.76 2.28
C TYR A 67 0.40 -10.55 0.77
N ALA A 68 1.01 -9.50 0.19
CA ALA A 68 0.97 -9.28 -1.24
C ALA A 68 1.66 -10.42 -2.02
N LYS A 69 2.79 -10.96 -1.53
CA LYS A 69 3.43 -12.15 -2.13
C LYS A 69 2.54 -13.38 -2.07
N GLU A 70 1.92 -13.65 -0.92
CA GLU A 70 0.98 -14.78 -0.75
C GLU A 70 -0.20 -14.67 -1.73
N LEU A 71 -0.78 -13.47 -1.87
CA LEU A 71 -1.89 -13.23 -2.80
C LEU A 71 -1.46 -13.39 -4.27
N VAL A 72 -0.28 -12.88 -4.64
CA VAL A 72 0.31 -13.05 -5.97
C VAL A 72 0.48 -14.52 -6.31
N ASN A 73 1.09 -15.30 -5.42
CA ASN A 73 1.30 -16.73 -5.63
C ASN A 73 -0.02 -17.48 -5.77
N TYR A 74 -0.98 -17.21 -4.88
CA TYR A 74 -2.29 -17.85 -4.92
C TYR A 74 -2.95 -17.66 -6.30
N LEU A 75 -2.98 -16.43 -6.81
CA LEU A 75 -3.60 -16.14 -8.11
C LEU A 75 -2.89 -16.81 -9.28
N LEU A 76 -1.56 -16.87 -9.27
CA LEU A 76 -0.77 -17.54 -10.32
C LEU A 76 -0.92 -19.07 -10.30
N GLU A 77 -1.02 -19.66 -9.11
CA GLU A 77 -1.09 -21.12 -8.93
C GLU A 77 -2.49 -21.67 -9.24
N HIS A 78 -3.55 -20.91 -8.98
CA HIS A 78 -4.94 -21.39 -9.10
C HIS A 78 -5.59 -21.06 -10.44
N HIS A 79 -4.95 -20.25 -11.29
CA HIS A 79 -5.52 -19.80 -12.56
C HIS A 79 -4.47 -19.91 -13.68
N SER A 80 -4.60 -20.96 -14.49
CA SER A 80 -3.61 -21.29 -15.51
C SER A 80 -3.45 -20.22 -16.57
N GLN A 81 -4.52 -19.48 -16.88
CA GLN A 81 -4.56 -18.41 -17.87
C GLN A 81 -3.82 -17.12 -17.45
N ILE A 82 -3.50 -16.97 -16.16
CA ILE A 82 -2.82 -15.78 -15.62
C ILE A 82 -1.31 -15.98 -15.78
N SER A 83 -0.64 -15.02 -16.42
CA SER A 83 0.80 -15.03 -16.68
C SER A 83 1.58 -14.07 -15.78
N ASN A 84 0.97 -12.98 -15.33
CA ASN A 84 1.58 -12.02 -14.42
C ASN A 84 0.52 -11.40 -13.49
N VAL A 85 0.91 -11.15 -12.24
CA VAL A 85 0.06 -10.54 -11.22
C VAL A 85 0.79 -9.39 -10.58
N GLN A 86 0.11 -8.26 -10.41
CA GLN A 86 0.56 -7.15 -9.59
C GLN A 86 -0.43 -6.87 -8.47
N VAL A 87 0.06 -6.85 -7.23
CA VAL A 87 -0.68 -6.47 -6.04
C VAL A 87 -0.09 -5.21 -5.45
N LYS A 88 -0.92 -4.18 -5.30
CA LYS A 88 -0.58 -2.92 -4.62
C LYS A 88 -1.41 -2.81 -3.34
N ILE A 89 -0.76 -2.48 -2.24
CA ILE A 89 -1.41 -2.33 -0.94
C ILE A 89 -1.04 -1.00 -0.33
N GLU A 90 -2.06 -0.29 0.16
CA GLU A 90 -1.93 0.90 0.99
C GLU A 90 -2.43 0.57 2.40
N ARG A 91 -1.61 0.84 3.42
CA ARG A 91 -1.92 0.60 4.84
C ARG A 91 -1.95 1.91 5.61
N LYS A 92 -3.03 2.12 6.35
CA LYS A 92 -3.12 3.23 7.31
C LYS A 92 -2.47 2.85 8.63
N ALA A 93 -1.78 3.80 9.25
CA ALA A 93 -1.16 3.63 10.55
C ALA A 93 -2.19 3.77 11.68
N TRP A 94 -2.41 2.68 12.42
CA TRP A 94 -3.24 2.62 13.61
C TRP A 94 -2.39 2.20 14.81
N SER A 95 -2.57 2.87 15.94
CA SER A 95 -1.91 2.51 17.20
C SER A 95 -2.91 2.41 18.34
N ASN A 96 -2.63 1.56 19.31
CA ASN A 96 -3.46 1.47 20.52
C ASN A 96 -3.49 2.81 21.25
N ILE A 97 -4.66 3.22 21.76
CA ILE A 97 -4.78 4.39 22.62
C ILE A 97 -3.97 4.17 23.90
N ILE A 98 -3.21 5.17 24.34
CA ILE A 98 -2.45 5.13 25.59
C ILE A 98 -3.33 5.67 26.72
N LYS A 99 -3.50 4.90 27.80
CA LYS A 99 -4.26 5.30 29.00
C LYS A 99 -3.47 6.28 29.87
N SER A 100 -4.15 6.92 30.82
CA SER A 100 -3.54 7.85 31.79
C SER A 100 -2.35 7.26 32.55
N ASN A 101 -2.39 5.96 32.86
CA ASN A 101 -1.30 5.24 33.53
C ASN A 101 -0.16 4.80 32.58
N LYS A 102 -0.08 5.37 31.36
CA LYS A 102 0.92 5.07 30.32
C LYS A 102 0.90 3.62 29.80
N THR A 103 -0.13 2.84 30.09
CA THR A 103 -0.32 1.50 29.50
C THR A 103 -1.25 1.57 28.29
N ARG A 104 -1.04 0.70 27.30
CA ARG A 104 -1.87 0.64 26.09
C ARG A 104 -3.27 0.08 26.36
N HIS A 105 -4.27 0.58 25.65
CA HIS A 105 -5.62 0.00 25.61
C HIS A 105 -5.60 -1.27 24.74
N LEU A 106 -6.14 -2.39 25.24
CA LEU A 106 -6.04 -3.68 24.55
C LEU A 106 -6.93 -3.79 23.30
N THR A 107 -7.96 -2.94 23.18
CA THR A 107 -8.98 -3.07 22.13
C THR A 107 -9.36 -1.75 21.44
N ALA A 108 -8.70 -0.64 21.77
CA ALA A 108 -9.03 0.68 21.25
C ALA A 108 -7.82 1.28 20.54
N PHE A 109 -8.05 1.87 19.38
CA PHE A 109 -7.03 2.37 18.46
C PHE A 109 -7.35 3.79 18.02
N THR A 110 -6.30 4.55 17.72
CA THR A 110 -6.38 5.85 17.06
C THR A 110 -5.51 5.82 15.81
N GLN A 111 -5.93 6.56 14.78
CA GLN A 111 -5.10 6.75 13.60
C GLN A 111 -4.01 7.77 13.94
N THR A 112 -2.74 7.37 13.84
CA THR A 112 -1.62 8.18 14.37
C THR A 112 -1.16 9.28 13.44
N SER A 113 -1.38 9.13 12.13
CA SER A 113 -1.02 10.12 11.13
C SER A 113 -1.80 9.90 9.83
N ASN A 114 -1.66 10.85 8.90
CA ASN A 114 -2.12 10.68 7.51
C ASN A 114 -1.11 9.92 6.64
N GLU A 115 0.02 9.50 7.21
CA GLU A 115 1.01 8.68 6.50
C GLU A 115 0.39 7.35 6.08
N VAL A 116 0.68 6.96 4.84
CA VAL A 116 0.24 5.70 4.26
C VAL A 116 1.46 4.88 3.88
N GLN A 117 1.60 3.71 4.49
CA GLN A 117 2.59 2.72 4.09
C GLN A 117 2.12 2.04 2.80
N THR A 118 3.02 1.81 1.87
CA THR A 118 2.70 1.26 0.55
C THR A 118 3.61 0.11 0.18
N THR A 119 3.07 -0.88 -0.51
CA THR A 119 3.88 -1.88 -1.22
C THR A 119 3.26 -2.16 -2.60
N SER A 120 4.11 -2.43 -3.58
CA SER A 120 3.76 -2.88 -4.92
C SER A 120 4.59 -4.10 -5.23
N ILE A 121 3.94 -5.25 -5.32
CA ILE A 121 4.59 -6.52 -5.63
C ILE A 121 4.05 -7.04 -6.95
N SER A 122 4.94 -7.42 -7.85
CA SER A 122 4.57 -8.09 -9.09
C SER A 122 5.43 -9.30 -9.36
N ARG A 123 4.87 -10.30 -10.05
CA ARG A 123 5.58 -11.51 -10.43
C ARG A 123 4.90 -12.15 -11.64
N SER A 124 5.72 -12.55 -12.63
CA SER A 124 5.28 -13.46 -13.68
C SER A 124 5.32 -14.91 -13.20
N LYS A 125 4.52 -15.80 -13.80
CA LYS A 125 4.33 -17.19 -13.38
C LYS A 125 5.62 -17.97 -13.08
N HIS A 126 6.68 -17.70 -13.84
CA HIS A 126 8.00 -18.33 -13.69
C HIS A 126 9.12 -17.33 -13.34
N GLY A 127 8.78 -16.07 -13.05
CA GLY A 127 9.73 -15.02 -12.71
C GLY A 127 9.99 -14.87 -11.22
N ALA A 128 10.97 -14.04 -10.90
CA ALA A 128 11.22 -13.56 -9.55
C ALA A 128 10.18 -12.49 -9.15
N PHE A 129 10.04 -12.25 -7.85
CA PHE A 129 9.28 -11.11 -7.35
C PHE A 129 10.00 -9.80 -7.62
N SER A 130 9.27 -8.81 -8.12
CA SER A 130 9.63 -7.40 -8.05
C SER A 130 8.87 -6.76 -6.89
N ILE A 131 9.58 -6.09 -6.00
CA ILE A 131 9.06 -5.55 -4.74
C ILE A 131 9.49 -4.09 -4.63
N ILE A 132 8.50 -3.21 -4.47
CA ILE A 132 8.71 -1.78 -4.20
C ILE A 132 7.92 -1.46 -2.95
N SER A 133 8.59 -1.05 -1.88
CA SER A 133 7.96 -0.65 -0.62
C SER A 133 8.29 0.80 -0.32
N GLY A 134 7.35 1.49 0.31
CA GLY A 134 7.49 2.91 0.49
C GLY A 134 6.43 3.51 1.37
N LEU A 135 6.38 4.83 1.39
CA LEU A 135 5.38 5.60 2.11
C LEU A 135 4.96 6.81 1.29
N LYS A 136 3.78 7.34 1.58
CA LYS A 136 3.30 8.62 1.06
C LYS A 136 2.55 9.38 2.14
N ASP A 137 2.29 10.65 1.88
CA ASP A 137 1.49 11.52 2.74
C ASP A 137 2.10 11.79 4.13
N LEU A 138 3.41 11.58 4.28
CA LEU A 138 4.16 12.00 5.45
C LEU A 138 4.42 13.51 5.37
N LYS A 139 3.63 14.27 6.10
CA LYS A 139 3.74 15.73 6.14
C LYS A 139 4.85 16.15 7.09
N VAL A 140 5.82 16.91 6.57
CA VAL A 140 6.89 17.50 7.36
C VAL A 140 6.96 19.01 7.11
N MET A 141 7.37 19.75 8.13
CA MET A 141 7.61 21.18 8.02
C MET A 141 8.80 21.59 8.86
N LYS A 142 9.63 22.47 8.30
CA LYS A 142 10.72 23.15 8.98
C LYS A 142 10.52 24.65 8.83
N THR A 143 10.64 25.39 9.93
CA THR A 143 10.34 26.82 9.99
C THR A 143 11.53 27.74 9.74
N ALA A 144 12.75 27.19 9.73
CA ALA A 144 14.00 27.90 9.48
C ALA A 144 15.08 26.91 9.03
N ASN A 145 16.26 27.42 8.66
CA ASN A 145 17.38 26.63 8.13
C ASN A 145 16.97 25.86 6.86
N SER A 146 16.29 26.55 5.95
CA SER A 146 16.06 26.15 4.56
C SER A 146 16.36 27.34 3.67
N ASN A 147 17.18 27.16 2.64
CA ASN A 147 17.55 28.23 1.73
C ASN A 147 17.31 27.83 0.27
N PHE A 148 17.22 28.83 -0.59
CA PHE A 148 17.18 28.68 -2.04
C PHE A 148 17.89 29.87 -2.66
N THR A 149 19.19 29.67 -2.90
CA THR A 149 20.16 30.66 -3.37
C THR A 149 21.01 30.03 -4.48
N ASN A 150 21.70 30.84 -5.27
CA ASN A 150 22.62 30.36 -6.33
C ASN A 150 21.97 29.45 -7.39
N PHE A 151 20.65 29.58 -7.61
CA PHE A 151 19.99 28.91 -8.72
C PHE A 151 20.30 29.63 -10.05
N TYR A 152 20.21 28.89 -11.15
CA TYR A 152 20.36 29.43 -12.50
C TYR A 152 19.31 30.52 -12.78
N LYS A 153 19.73 31.64 -13.38
CA LYS A 153 18.85 32.78 -13.70
C LYS A 153 18.86 33.03 -15.20
N ASP A 154 17.67 33.17 -15.77
CA ASP A 154 17.45 33.56 -17.16
C ASP A 154 16.56 34.82 -17.25
N SER A 155 16.18 35.19 -18.47
CA SER A 155 15.32 36.36 -18.73
C SER A 155 13.91 36.25 -18.14
N LEU A 156 13.47 35.06 -17.69
CA LEU A 156 12.16 34.81 -17.09
C LEU A 156 12.23 34.67 -15.57
N THR A 157 13.43 34.68 -14.99
CA THR A 157 13.62 34.44 -13.56
C THR A 157 13.29 35.68 -12.75
N THR A 158 12.12 35.68 -12.11
CA THR A 158 11.64 36.76 -11.22
C THR A 158 11.76 36.42 -9.74
N LEU A 159 12.05 35.17 -9.41
CA LEU A 159 12.12 34.68 -8.04
C LEU A 159 13.35 35.27 -7.32
N PRO A 160 13.20 35.99 -6.19
CA PRO A 160 14.33 36.42 -5.39
C PRO A 160 14.97 35.24 -4.65
N GLU A 161 16.27 35.35 -4.38
CA GLU A 161 16.97 34.41 -3.51
C GLU A 161 16.51 34.53 -2.06
N ALA A 162 16.53 33.42 -1.33
CA ALA A 162 16.17 33.37 0.09
C ALA A 162 17.21 32.59 0.88
N THR A 163 17.90 33.24 1.80
CA THR A 163 18.89 32.63 2.71
C THR A 163 18.24 31.87 3.87
N ASP A 164 16.99 32.20 4.20
CA ASP A 164 16.14 31.43 5.11
C ASP A 164 14.67 31.51 4.69
N ARG A 165 13.95 30.38 4.71
CA ARG A 165 12.54 30.26 4.34
C ARG A 165 11.86 29.07 5.01
N LEU A 166 10.52 29.09 5.02
CA LEU A 166 9.73 27.91 5.38
C LEU A 166 9.92 26.80 4.34
N MET A 167 9.98 25.55 4.81
CA MET A 167 9.92 24.37 3.95
C MET A 167 8.87 23.42 4.50
N GLY A 168 7.79 23.24 3.75
CA GLY A 168 6.79 22.19 4.01
C GLY A 168 6.72 21.25 2.81
N THR A 169 6.59 19.95 3.05
CA THR A 169 6.36 18.98 1.98
C THR A 169 5.54 17.79 2.48
N SER A 170 4.92 17.09 1.55
CA SER A 170 4.33 15.77 1.74
C SER A 170 5.26 14.76 1.10
N ILE A 171 5.99 13.99 1.93
CA ILE A 171 7.01 13.06 1.45
C ILE A 171 6.33 11.85 0.80
N GLN A 172 6.86 11.46 -0.36
CA GLN A 172 6.65 10.16 -0.98
C GLN A 172 8.01 9.51 -1.23
N ALA A 173 8.17 8.27 -0.78
CA ALA A 173 9.37 7.45 -1.00
C ALA A 173 8.94 6.05 -1.47
N LYS A 174 9.75 5.41 -2.31
CA LYS A 174 9.52 4.10 -2.92
C LYS A 174 10.84 3.36 -3.09
#